data_AF-A0A392WGJ0-F1
#
_entry.id   AF-A0A392WGJ0-F1
#
_cell.length_a   1.000
_cell.length_b   1.000
_cell.length_c   1.000
_cell.angle_alpha   90.00
_cell.angle_beta   90.00
_cell.angle_gamma   90.00
#
_symmetry.space_group_name_H-M   'P 1'
#
loop_
_entity.id
_entity.type
_entity.pdbx_description
1 polymer ?
#
loop_
_entity_poly.entity_id
_entity_poly.type
_entity_poly.pdbx_seq_one_letter_code
_entity_poly.pdbx_strand_id
1 'polypeptide(L)' 'ETMSPGELAGLEKLQAYVDGFVPARCVNRAGNPIFDAKGNERVEKQVINTKELLG' A
#
# COMPACT_ATOMS: atom_id res chain seq x y z
N GLU A 1 -25.21 -1.20 -11.49
CA GLU A 1 -24.23 -1.18 -12.59
C GLU A 1 -23.28 -2.36 -12.38
N THR A 2 -23.07 -3.19 -13.40
CA THR A 2 -22.20 -4.36 -13.33
C THR A 2 -20.98 -4.07 -14.19
N MET A 3 -19.78 -4.19 -13.63
CA MET A 3 -18.54 -3.99 -14.37
C MET A 3 -18.43 -4.98 -15.53
N SER A 4 -17.97 -4.49 -16.67
CA SER A 4 -17.62 -5.32 -17.82
C SER A 4 -16.38 -6.18 -17.52
N PRO A 5 -16.19 -7.29 -18.26
CA PRO A 5 -15.00 -8.12 -18.12
C PRO A 5 -13.68 -7.35 -18.30
N GLY A 6 -13.66 -6.34 -19.18
CA GLY A 6 -12.49 -5.50 -19.40
C GLY A 6 -12.16 -4.60 -18.22
N GLU A 7 -13.17 -4.06 -17.55
CA GLU A 7 -13.00 -3.24 -16.33
C GLU A 7 -12.50 -4.09 -15.16
N LEU A 8 -13.01 -5.32 -15.00
CA LEU A 8 -12.50 -6.26 -14.00
C LEU A 8 -11.03 -6.62 -14.23
N ALA A 9 -10.66 -6.91 -15.48
CA ALA A 9 -9.26 -7.20 -15.83
C ALA A 9 -8.34 -5.98 -15.63
N GLY A 10 -8.84 -4.76 -15.87
CA GLY A 10 -8.11 -3.53 -15.58
C GLY A 10 -7.92 -3.31 -14.07
N LEU A 11 -8.96 -3.56 -13.28
CA LEU A 11 -8.92 -3.46 -11.82
C LEU A 11 -7.95 -4.47 -11.21
N GLU A 12 -7.93 -5.71 -11.68
CA GLU A 12 -7.00 -6.75 -11.21
C GLU A 12 -5.54 -6.35 -11.45
N LYS A 13 -5.23 -5.77 -12.62
CA LYS A 13 -3.88 -5.25 -12.91
C LYS A 13 -3.50 -4.10 -12.00
N LEU A 14 -4.43 -3.18 -11.72
CA LEU A 14 -4.20 -2.07 -10.78
C LEU A 14 -3.97 -2.60 -9.37
N GLN A 15 -4.72 -3.60 -8.94
CA GLN A 15 -4.56 -4.21 -7.63
C GLN A 15 -3.18 -4.86 -7.50
N ALA A 16 -2.76 -5.68 -8.48
CA ALA A 16 -1.45 -6.31 -8.47
C ALA A 16 -0.29 -5.29 -8.45
N TYR A 17 -0.45 -4.16 -9.14
CA TYR A 17 0.51 -3.06 -9.09
C TYR A 17 0.58 -2.40 -7.70
N VAL A 18 -0.59 -2.13 -7.10
CA VAL A 18 -0.70 -1.52 -5.76
C VAL A 18 -0.17 -2.45 -4.66
N ASP A 19 -0.43 -3.75 -4.77
CA ASP A 19 0.02 -4.77 -3.80
C ASP A 19 1.55 -4.91 -3.78
N GLY A 20 2.24 -4.47 -4.83
CA GLY A 20 3.70 -4.40 -4.87
C GLY A 20 4.32 -3.35 -3.94
N PHE A 21 3.54 -2.38 -3.45
CA PHE A 21 4.04 -1.34 -2.56
C PHE A 21 3.97 -1.76 -1.10
N VAL A 22 5.12 -1.69 -0.43
CA VAL A 22 5.22 -2.02 0.99
C VAL A 22 4.80 -0.80 1.83
N PRO A 23 3.79 -0.94 2.73
CA PRO A 23 3.40 0.13 3.64
C PRO A 23 4.56 0.59 4.54
N ALA A 24 4.56 1.87 4.93
CA ALA A 24 5.58 2.40 5.82
C ALA A 24 5.38 1.87 7.25
N ARG A 25 6.44 1.32 7.86
CA ARG A 25 6.40 0.90 9.27
C ARG A 25 6.54 2.11 10.18
N CYS A 26 5.66 2.21 11.18
CA CYS A 26 5.80 3.21 12.22
C CYS A 26 6.85 2.74 13.23
N VAL A 27 7.95 3.49 13.34
CA VAL A 27 9.01 3.22 14.31
C VAL A 27 9.13 4.34 15.33
N ASN A 28 9.54 4.01 16.55
CA ASN A 28 9.86 5.01 17.56
C ASN A 28 11.21 5.68 17.25
N ARG A 29 11.61 6.66 18.07
CA ARG A 29 12.88 7.40 17.89
C ARG A 29 14.12 6.50 17.86
N ALA A 30 14.06 5.32 18.49
CA ALA A 30 15.15 4.35 18.51
C ALA A 30 15.09 3.34 17.34
N GLY A 31 14.13 3.50 16.41
CA GLY A 31 13.94 2.61 15.26
C GLY A 31 13.16 1.33 15.56
N ASN A 32 12.58 1.18 16.75
CA ASN A 32 11.81 -0.02 17.09
C ASN A 32 10.37 0.09 16.58
N PRO A 33 9.75 -1.01 16.12
CA PRO A 33 8.36 -1.01 15.67
C PRO A 33 7.39 -0.54 16.77
N ILE A 34 6.42 0.29 16.39
CA ILE A 34 5.31 0.68 17.25
C ILE A 34 4.17 -0.30 16.99
N PHE A 35 3.55 -0.82 18.05
CA PHE A 35 2.43 -1.76 17.95
C PHE A 35 1.08 -1.09 18.22
N ASP A 36 0.02 -1.60 17.60
CA ASP A 36 -1.35 -1.21 17.88
C ASP A 36 -1.89 -1.87 19.17
N ALA A 37 -3.12 -1.56 19.54
CA ALA A 37 -3.75 -2.12 20.75
C ALA A 37 -3.99 -3.64 20.68
N LYS A 38 -3.90 -4.24 19.48
CA LYS A 38 -4.03 -5.69 19.26
C LYS A 38 -2.67 -6.39 19.19
N GLY A 39 -1.56 -5.64 19.27
CA GLY A 39 -0.21 -6.17 19.18
C GLY A 39 0.32 -6.35 17.75
N ASN A 40 -0.34 -5.77 16.74
CA ASN A 40 0.18 -5.76 15.36
C ASN A 40 1.11 -4.57 15.15
N GLU A 41 2.14 -4.71 14.31
CA GLU A 41 2.97 -3.57 13.90
C GLU A 41 2.07 -2.49 13.27
N ARG A 42 2.20 -1.26 13.74
CA ARG A 42 1.56 -0.12 13.10
C ARG A 42 2.23 0.14 11.77
N VAL A 43 1.40 0.15 10.73
CA VAL A 43 1.77 0.57 9.39
C VAL A 43 0.94 1.78 9.00
N GLU A 44 1.55 2.70 8.27
CA GLU A 44 0.89 3.90 7.73
C GLU A 44 0.83 3.86 6.21
N LYS A 45 -0.19 4.55 5.68
CA LYS A 45 -0.31 4.77 4.24
C LYS A 45 0.88 5.59 3.76
N GLN A 46 1.59 5.08 2.77
CA GLN A 46 2.65 5.82 2.11
C GLN A 46 2.08 6.53 0.87
N VAL A 47 2.40 7.82 0.72
CA VAL A 47 2.13 8.55 -0.53
C VAL A 47 3.36 8.40 -1.42
N ILE A 48 3.16 7.89 -2.63
CA ILE A 48 4.24 7.63 -3.59
C ILE A 48 4.16 8.64 -4.71
N ASN A 49 5.30 9.25 -5.06
CA ASN A 49 5.39 10.13 -6.22
C ASN A 49 5.51 9.28 -7.49
N THR A 50 4.40 9.12 -8.21
CA THR A 50 4.36 8.32 -9.43
C THR A 50 5.17 8.92 -10.58
N LYS A 51 5.45 10.23 -10.57
CA LYS A 51 6.32 10.86 -11.58
C LYS A 51 7.77 10.40 -11.41
N GLU A 52 8.27 10.41 -10.18
CA GLU A 52 9.63 9.94 -9.88
C GLU A 52 9.77 8.42 -10.08
N LEU A 53 8.70 7.68 -9.85
CA LEU A 53 8.71 6.22 -10.05
C LEU A 53 8.76 5.82 -11.53
N LEU A 54 8.15 6.61 -12.42
CA LEU A 54 8.02 6.28 -13.84
C LEU A 54 9.14 6.85 -14.73
N GLY A 55 9.91 7.83 -14.23
CA GLY A 55 11.06 8.42 -14.96
C GLY A 55 10.66 9.41 -16.03
#